data_AF-A2BMR7-F1
#
_entry.id   AF-A2BMR7-F1
#
_cell.length_a   1.000
_cell.length_b   1.000
_cell.length_c   1.000
_cell.angle_alpha   90.00
_cell.angle_beta   90.00
_cell.angle_gamma   90.00
#
_symmetry.space_group_name_H-M   'P 1'
#
loop_
_entity.id
_entity.type
_entity.pdbx_description
1 polymer ?
#
loop_
_entity_poly.entity_id
_entity_poly.type
_entity_poly.pdbx_seq_one_letter_code
_entity_poly.pdbx_strand_id
1 'polypeptide(L)'
;MSSTPPGGPTGSCLEALAEAVCGSECATGLACTALRRAVGAYGAGDVFCLYSRLRLAFEAAVQYAYYWLQGLEWEKALARIRHRSRFAASFTATMIKELRGVHGSRKRWLLHIYLSLGAWLHPSIELHEANGEPLLDEELVGEVLDAIAYTLLVAGCSLPGLEDKTMGCGFEKTGRLLARRSGSVKGNV
;
A
#
# COMPACT_ATOMS: atom_id res chain seq x y z
N MET A 1 -15.22 25.81 13.17
CA MET A 1 -16.12 24.86 12.49
C MET A 1 -15.25 23.66 12.12
N SER A 2 -15.32 22.59 12.91
CA SER A 2 -14.60 21.34 12.64
C SER A 2 -15.53 20.46 11.79
N SER A 3 -15.13 20.15 10.56
CA SER A 3 -15.91 19.33 9.63
C SER A 3 -15.19 18.02 9.32
N THR A 4 -15.67 16.96 10.01
CA THR A 4 -15.71 15.51 9.63
C THR A 4 -14.39 14.71 9.54
N PRO A 5 -14.37 13.36 9.80
CA PRO A 5 -15.45 12.42 9.45
C PRO A 5 -15.76 11.25 10.42
N PRO A 6 -17.05 10.86 10.58
CA PRO A 6 -17.41 9.46 10.80
C PRO A 6 -17.55 8.77 9.43
N GLY A 7 -16.63 7.87 9.10
CA GLY A 7 -16.84 6.79 8.12
C GLY A 7 -17.12 7.19 6.67
N GLY A 8 -16.22 7.95 6.04
CA GLY A 8 -16.20 8.08 4.58
C GLY A 8 -15.92 6.74 3.88
N PRO A 9 -16.24 6.59 2.58
CA PRO A 9 -15.99 5.36 1.82
C PRO A 9 -14.51 4.93 1.93
N THR A 10 -13.58 5.88 1.88
CA THR A 10 -12.14 5.66 2.03
C THR A 10 -11.76 5.05 3.38
N GLY A 11 -12.35 5.51 4.48
CA GLY A 11 -12.14 4.93 5.82
C GLY A 11 -12.58 3.47 5.89
N SER A 12 -13.76 3.16 5.35
CA SER A 12 -14.26 1.77 5.30
C SER A 12 -13.38 0.85 4.43
N CYS A 13 -12.77 1.40 3.39
CA CYS A 13 -11.85 0.69 2.51
C CYS A 13 -10.48 0.45 3.12
N LEU A 14 -9.98 1.42 3.90
CA LEU A 14 -8.77 1.27 4.70
C LEU A 14 -8.95 0.19 5.76
N GLU A 15 -10.08 0.17 6.47
CA GLU A 15 -10.42 -0.87 7.44
C GLU A 15 -10.51 -2.25 6.78
N ALA A 16 -11.24 -2.35 5.67
CA ALA A 16 -11.37 -3.57 4.91
C ALA A 16 -10.02 -4.15 4.45
N LEU A 17 -9.12 -3.29 3.95
CA LEU A 17 -7.79 -3.74 3.55
C LEU A 17 -6.96 -4.15 4.77
N ALA A 18 -7.04 -3.41 5.88
CA ALA A 18 -6.34 -3.76 7.12
C ALA A 18 -6.78 -5.14 7.63
N GLU A 19 -8.08 -5.43 7.64
CA GLU A 19 -8.64 -6.74 7.99
C GLU A 19 -8.10 -7.84 7.08
N ALA A 20 -8.21 -7.66 5.76
CA ALA A 20 -7.79 -8.66 4.79
C ALA A 20 -6.28 -8.93 4.86
N VAL A 21 -5.45 -7.90 5.02
CA VAL A 21 -4.00 -8.06 5.17
C VAL A 21 -3.66 -8.73 6.50
N CYS A 22 -4.27 -8.33 7.61
CA CYS A 22 -3.99 -8.95 8.92
C CYS A 22 -4.52 -10.39 9.03
N GLY A 23 -5.52 -10.77 8.23
CA GLY A 23 -6.02 -12.14 8.13
C GLY A 23 -5.24 -13.01 7.14
N SER A 24 -4.24 -12.46 6.46
CA SER A 24 -3.45 -13.18 5.46
C SER A 24 -2.20 -13.83 6.07
N GLU A 25 -1.91 -15.07 5.68
CA GLU A 25 -0.70 -15.79 6.10
C GLU A 25 0.60 -15.23 5.50
N CYS A 26 0.49 -14.50 4.37
CA CYS A 26 1.65 -13.93 3.68
C CYS A 26 2.02 -12.53 4.19
N ALA A 27 1.13 -11.88 4.96
CA ALA A 27 1.30 -10.48 5.29
C ALA A 27 2.44 -10.31 6.28
N THR A 28 3.36 -9.39 5.97
CA THR A 28 4.36 -9.02 6.95
C THR A 28 3.65 -8.40 8.15
N GLY A 29 4.01 -8.82 9.37
CA GLY A 29 3.44 -8.21 10.59
C GLY A 29 3.59 -6.68 10.60
N LEU A 30 4.57 -6.15 9.86
CA LEU A 30 4.76 -4.72 9.63
C LEU A 30 3.64 -4.09 8.79
N ALA A 31 3.27 -4.68 7.64
CA ALA A 31 2.19 -4.14 6.80
C ALA A 31 0.84 -4.12 7.55
N CYS A 32 0.50 -5.21 8.24
CA CYS A 32 -0.70 -5.28 9.08
C CYS A 32 -0.67 -4.21 10.20
N THR A 33 0.44 -4.09 10.93
CA THR A 33 0.59 -3.09 12.00
C THR A 33 0.48 -1.66 11.47
N ALA A 34 1.11 -1.38 10.32
CA ALA A 34 1.08 -0.06 9.70
C ALA A 34 -0.34 0.31 9.25
N LEU A 35 -1.07 -0.61 8.61
CA LEU A 35 -2.46 -0.40 8.20
C LEU A 35 -3.40 -0.17 9.39
N ARG A 36 -3.28 -0.95 10.47
CA ARG A 36 -4.07 -0.71 11.70
C ARG A 36 -3.80 0.66 12.31
N ARG A 37 -2.54 1.11 12.29
CA ARG A 37 -2.18 2.46 12.76
C ARG A 37 -2.68 3.55 11.80
N ALA A 38 -2.73 3.28 10.49
CA ALA A 38 -3.33 4.17 9.52
C ALA A 38 -4.83 4.36 9.77
N VAL A 39 -5.58 3.28 10.09
CA VAL A 39 -7.00 3.37 10.50
C VAL A 39 -7.17 4.32 11.68
N GLY A 40 -6.35 4.15 12.73
CA GLY A 40 -6.39 5.03 13.90
C GLY A 40 -6.08 6.49 13.57
N ALA A 41 -5.09 6.74 12.70
CA ALA A 41 -4.74 8.09 12.26
C ALA A 41 -5.85 8.75 11.44
N TYR A 42 -6.49 8.00 10.53
CA TYR A 42 -7.63 8.47 9.74
C TYR A 42 -8.79 8.89 10.65
N GLY A 43 -9.16 8.05 11.63
CA GLY A 43 -10.24 8.35 12.58
C GLY A 43 -9.95 9.54 13.50
N ALA A 44 -8.67 9.84 13.74
CA ALA A 44 -8.24 11.00 14.52
C ALA A 44 -8.08 12.29 13.70
N GLY A 45 -8.17 12.21 12.36
CA GLY A 45 -7.88 13.34 11.47
C GLY A 45 -6.40 13.71 11.35
N ASP A 46 -5.49 12.82 11.76
CA ASP A 46 -4.03 13.05 11.70
C ASP A 46 -3.48 12.66 10.32
N VAL A 47 -3.54 13.62 9.38
CA VAL A 47 -3.18 13.43 7.97
C VAL A 47 -1.70 13.05 7.80
N PHE A 48 -0.80 13.70 8.54
CA PHE A 48 0.63 13.41 8.45
C PHE A 48 0.93 11.98 8.94
N CYS A 49 0.36 11.58 10.08
CA CYS A 49 0.51 10.23 10.60
C CYS A 49 -0.11 9.21 9.64
N LEU A 50 -1.27 9.49 9.07
CA LEU A 50 -1.92 8.64 8.08
C LEU A 50 -0.99 8.33 6.90
N TYR A 51 -0.45 9.35 6.22
CA TYR A 51 0.46 9.15 5.09
C TYR A 51 1.76 8.45 5.49
N SER A 52 2.28 8.75 6.68
CA SER A 52 3.46 8.05 7.23
C SER A 52 3.20 6.56 7.39
N ARG A 53 2.02 6.19 7.92
CA ARG A 53 1.63 4.78 8.09
C ARG A 53 1.34 4.09 6.78
N LEU A 54 0.66 4.76 5.85
CA LEU A 54 0.40 4.24 4.50
C LEU A 54 1.70 3.99 3.73
N ARG A 55 2.68 4.88 3.83
CA ARG A 55 4.01 4.67 3.25
C ARG A 55 4.71 3.45 3.82
N LEU A 56 4.70 3.28 5.14
CA LEU A 56 5.31 2.10 5.77
C LEU A 56 4.61 0.80 5.33
N ALA A 57 3.29 0.80 5.22
CA ALA A 57 2.53 -0.36 4.72
C ALA A 57 2.88 -0.68 3.26
N PHE A 58 2.95 0.34 2.41
CA PHE A 58 3.32 0.21 1.00
C PHE A 58 4.75 -0.30 0.82
N GLU A 59 5.74 0.28 1.51
CA GLU A 59 7.12 -0.16 1.47
C GLU A 59 7.26 -1.62 1.93
N ALA A 60 6.56 -2.02 2.99
CA ALA A 60 6.54 -3.39 3.48
C ALA A 60 5.93 -4.38 2.46
N ALA A 61 4.84 -4.00 1.80
CA ALA A 61 4.22 -4.80 0.75
C ALA A 61 5.16 -4.97 -0.45
N VAL A 62 5.83 -3.91 -0.90
CA VAL A 62 6.79 -3.96 -2.00
C VAL A 62 8.02 -4.78 -1.63
N GLN A 63 8.56 -4.66 -0.41
CA GLN A 63 9.67 -5.49 0.05
C GLN A 63 9.31 -6.97 0.03
N TYR A 64 8.14 -7.31 0.54
CA TYR A 64 7.64 -8.68 0.52
C TYR A 64 7.59 -9.20 -0.92
N ALA A 65 6.92 -8.48 -1.82
CA ALA A 65 6.82 -8.85 -3.22
C ALA A 65 8.19 -8.96 -3.91
N TYR A 66 9.10 -8.02 -3.66
CA TYR A 66 10.44 -8.01 -4.23
C TYR A 66 11.21 -9.29 -3.88
N TYR A 67 11.24 -9.69 -2.62
CA TYR A 67 11.95 -10.89 -2.21
C TYR A 67 11.23 -12.17 -2.64
N TRP A 68 9.90 -12.20 -2.55
CA TRP A 68 9.09 -13.34 -2.99
C TRP A 68 9.28 -13.64 -4.48
N LEU A 69 9.17 -12.63 -5.33
CA LEU A 69 9.30 -12.77 -6.79
C LEU A 69 10.74 -13.08 -7.25
N GLN A 70 11.71 -12.99 -6.34
CA GLN A 70 13.07 -13.46 -6.56
C GLN A 70 13.28 -14.92 -6.15
N GLY A 71 12.28 -15.57 -5.58
CA GLY A 71 12.38 -16.93 -5.06
C GLY A 71 13.27 -17.02 -3.82
N LEU A 72 13.38 -15.94 -3.03
CA LEU A 72 14.12 -15.99 -1.77
C LEU A 72 13.23 -16.53 -0.65
N GLU A 73 13.76 -17.53 0.06
CA GLU A 73 13.24 -17.95 1.36
C GLU A 73 13.06 -16.75 2.30
N TRP A 74 11.93 -16.69 3.00
CA TRP A 74 11.55 -15.53 3.79
C TRP A 74 12.54 -15.25 4.93
N GLU A 75 13.10 -16.28 5.57
CA GLU A 75 14.15 -16.11 6.58
C GLU A 75 15.40 -15.41 6.03
N LYS A 76 15.81 -15.76 4.80
CA LYS A 76 16.94 -15.12 4.12
C LYS A 76 16.61 -13.68 3.73
N ALA A 77 15.36 -13.42 3.31
CA ALA A 77 14.88 -12.07 3.05
C ALA A 77 14.94 -11.20 4.32
N LEU A 78 14.46 -11.72 5.47
CA LEU A 78 14.52 -11.03 6.75
C LEU A 78 15.95 -10.73 7.19
N ALA A 79 16.89 -11.66 7.01
CA ALA A 79 18.30 -11.41 7.29
C ALA A 79 18.85 -10.24 6.45
N ARG A 80 18.51 -10.17 5.16
CA ARG A 80 18.89 -9.05 4.27
C ARG A 80 18.24 -7.74 4.69
N ILE A 81 16.96 -7.76 5.05
CA ILE A 81 16.22 -6.58 5.54
C ILE A 81 16.87 -6.04 6.82
N ARG A 82 17.14 -6.90 7.80
CA ARG A 82 17.81 -6.52 9.05
C ARG A 82 19.19 -5.93 8.79
N HIS A 83 19.99 -6.57 7.94
CA HIS A 83 21.31 -6.05 7.56
C HIS A 83 21.21 -4.65 6.94
N ARG A 84 20.32 -4.45 5.96
CA ARG A 84 20.14 -3.16 5.29
C ARG A 84 19.52 -2.08 6.18
N SER A 85 18.68 -2.47 7.15
CA SER A 85 18.07 -1.55 8.12
C SER A 85 19.13 -0.86 8.98
N ARG A 86 20.25 -1.53 9.29
CA ARG A 86 21.39 -0.93 10.02
C ARG A 86 22.00 0.27 9.30
N PHE A 87 21.76 0.41 8.01
CA PHE A 87 22.27 1.50 7.16
C PHE A 87 21.14 2.40 6.64
N ALA A 88 19.94 2.34 7.25
CA ALA A 88 18.75 3.06 6.78
C ALA A 88 18.42 2.81 5.29
N ALA A 89 18.81 1.65 4.75
CA ALA A 89 18.70 1.30 3.34
C ALA A 89 17.84 0.04 3.12
N SER A 90 16.95 -0.27 4.07
CA SER A 90 16.08 -1.45 4.02
C SER A 90 15.13 -1.41 2.81
N PHE A 91 14.63 -0.23 2.46
CA PHE A 91 13.84 0.02 1.26
C PHE A 91 14.58 0.93 0.28
N THR A 92 14.45 0.65 -1.02
CA THR A 92 14.86 1.60 -2.08
C THR A 92 13.83 1.58 -3.20
N ALA A 93 13.58 2.73 -3.84
CA ALA A 93 12.67 2.82 -4.98
C ALA A 93 13.06 1.88 -6.15
N THR A 94 14.34 1.49 -6.23
CA THR A 94 14.82 0.48 -7.19
C THR A 94 14.14 -0.87 -7.02
N MET A 95 13.74 -1.24 -5.79
CA MET A 95 12.97 -2.47 -5.55
C MET A 95 11.69 -2.53 -6.39
N ILE A 96 11.00 -1.39 -6.58
CA ILE A 96 9.80 -1.29 -7.44
C ILE A 96 10.16 -1.57 -8.91
N LYS A 97 11.26 -0.98 -9.38
CA LYS A 97 11.74 -1.14 -10.78
C LYS A 97 12.15 -2.60 -11.06
N GLU A 98 12.63 -3.30 -10.05
CA GLU A 98 13.15 -4.66 -10.13
C GLU A 98 12.12 -5.77 -9.83
N LEU A 99 10.85 -5.44 -9.57
CA LEU A 99 9.79 -6.45 -9.36
C LEU A 99 9.69 -7.40 -10.57
N ARG A 100 10.10 -8.66 -10.42
CA ARG A 100 10.09 -9.67 -11.49
C ARG A 100 8.64 -10.07 -11.82
N GLY A 101 8.34 -10.30 -13.10
CA GLY A 101 6.99 -10.66 -13.53
C GLY A 101 5.95 -9.52 -13.49
N VAL A 102 6.32 -8.31 -13.05
CA VAL A 102 5.43 -7.13 -13.05
C VAL A 102 5.69 -6.28 -14.30
N HIS A 103 4.62 -5.98 -15.04
CA HIS A 103 4.70 -5.18 -16.26
C HIS A 103 5.19 -3.74 -15.99
N GLY A 104 5.92 -3.15 -16.95
CA GLY A 104 6.53 -1.83 -16.78
C GLY A 104 5.54 -0.68 -16.50
N SER A 105 4.32 -0.75 -17.03
CA SER A 105 3.26 0.22 -16.69
C SER A 105 2.84 0.15 -15.22
N ARG A 106 2.79 -1.05 -14.63
CA ARG A 106 2.46 -1.26 -13.21
C ARG A 106 3.59 -0.78 -12.31
N LYS A 107 4.84 -1.03 -12.69
CA LYS A 107 6.01 -0.49 -11.98
C LYS A 107 6.03 1.04 -11.96
N ARG A 108 5.71 1.68 -13.09
CA ARG A 108 5.61 3.15 -13.18
C ARG A 108 4.52 3.70 -12.26
N TRP A 109 3.35 3.06 -12.23
CA TRP A 109 2.26 3.42 -11.33
C TRP A 109 2.65 3.27 -9.85
N LEU A 110 3.25 2.14 -9.44
CA LEU A 110 3.74 1.95 -8.07
C LEU A 110 4.80 2.98 -7.68
N LEU A 111 5.70 3.33 -8.60
CA LEU A 111 6.71 4.36 -8.37
C LEU A 111 6.10 5.75 -8.22
N HIS A 112 5.08 6.07 -9.02
CA HIS A 112 4.33 7.33 -8.90
C HIS A 112 3.73 7.47 -7.49
N ILE A 113 2.99 6.44 -7.04
CA ILE A 113 2.39 6.41 -5.70
C ILE A 113 3.45 6.61 -4.60
N TYR A 114 4.58 5.92 -4.71
CA TYR A 114 5.69 6.08 -3.76
C TYR A 114 6.20 7.52 -3.67
N LEU A 115 6.37 8.18 -4.82
CA LEU A 115 6.84 9.56 -4.87
C LEU A 115 5.78 10.53 -4.36
N SER A 116 4.50 10.31 -4.68
CA SER A 116 3.38 11.11 -4.17
C SER A 116 3.29 11.04 -2.64
N LEU A 117 3.38 9.84 -2.05
CA LEU A 117 3.49 9.69 -0.59
C LEU A 117 4.71 10.41 -0.02
N GLY A 118 5.83 10.42 -0.75
CA GLY A 118 7.04 11.15 -0.36
C GLY A 118 6.85 12.67 -0.31
N ALA A 119 6.04 13.23 -1.22
CA ALA A 119 5.74 14.66 -1.25
C ALA A 119 4.96 15.10 0.00
N TRP A 120 3.95 14.32 0.41
CA TRP A 120 3.16 14.56 1.63
C TRP A 120 3.93 14.46 2.94
N LEU A 121 5.12 13.86 2.91
CA LEU A 121 6.01 13.74 4.06
C LEU A 121 7.20 14.69 3.99
N HIS A 122 7.27 15.53 2.96
CA HIS A 122 8.32 16.50 2.79
C HIS A 122 8.01 17.79 3.58
N PRO A 123 8.98 18.37 4.31
CA PRO A 123 8.76 19.61 5.08
C PRO A 123 8.23 20.79 4.26
N SER A 124 8.41 20.78 2.93
CA SER A 124 7.91 21.84 2.04
C SER A 124 6.39 21.87 1.93
N ILE A 125 5.69 20.74 2.13
CA ILE A 125 4.22 20.74 2.14
C ILE A 125 3.72 21.46 3.39
N GLU A 126 4.27 21.16 4.56
CA GLU A 126 3.96 21.93 5.77
C GLU A 126 4.39 23.40 5.69
N LEU A 127 5.44 23.75 4.94
CA LEU A 127 5.83 25.15 4.71
C LEU A 127 4.89 25.88 3.74
N HIS A 128 4.38 25.20 2.71
CA HIS A 128 3.41 25.78 1.78
C HIS A 128 2.02 25.90 2.41
N GLU A 129 1.73 24.99 3.34
CA GLU A 129 0.53 24.92 4.15
C GLU A 129 0.69 25.59 5.52
N ALA A 130 1.78 26.30 5.82
CA ALA A 130 2.01 26.96 7.12
C ALA A 130 0.95 28.03 7.51
N ASN A 131 -0.09 28.20 6.68
CA ASN A 131 -1.32 28.96 6.93
C ASN A 131 -2.58 28.07 7.14
N GLY A 132 -2.47 26.74 7.31
CA GLY A 132 -3.59 25.80 7.45
C GLY A 132 -3.19 24.35 7.79
N GLU A 133 -4.17 23.47 8.01
CA GLU A 133 -3.95 22.03 8.17
C GLU A 133 -3.89 21.34 6.79
N PRO A 134 -3.03 20.33 6.57
CA PRO A 134 -2.95 19.59 5.31
C PRO A 134 -4.31 18.98 4.96
N LEU A 135 -4.79 19.23 3.74
CA LEU A 135 -6.03 18.60 3.29
C LEU A 135 -5.79 17.12 2.99
N LEU A 136 -6.72 16.27 3.43
CA LEU A 136 -6.71 14.86 3.07
C LEU A 136 -7.02 14.70 1.58
N ASP A 137 -6.12 14.03 0.85
CA ASP A 137 -6.34 13.59 -0.52
C ASP A 137 -6.88 12.15 -0.49
N GLU A 138 -8.20 12.01 -0.47
CA GLU A 138 -8.86 10.70 -0.43
C GLU A 138 -8.59 9.85 -1.68
N GLU A 139 -8.35 10.47 -2.84
CA GLU A 139 -8.02 9.77 -4.08
C GLU A 139 -6.66 9.09 -3.96
N LEU A 140 -5.65 9.83 -3.48
CA LEU A 140 -4.33 9.26 -3.23
C LEU A 140 -4.39 8.14 -2.18
N VAL A 141 -5.17 8.30 -1.10
CA VAL A 141 -5.35 7.23 -0.11
C VAL A 141 -5.90 5.98 -0.81
N GLY A 142 -6.95 6.11 -1.61
CA GLY A 142 -7.52 5.00 -2.39
C GLY A 142 -6.49 4.33 -3.31
N GLU A 143 -5.70 5.11 -4.05
CA GLU A 143 -4.64 4.59 -4.93
C GLU A 143 -3.58 3.80 -4.15
N VAL A 144 -3.18 4.28 -2.97
CA VAL A 144 -2.18 3.62 -2.12
C VAL A 144 -2.73 2.28 -1.61
N LEU A 145 -3.99 2.23 -1.20
CA LEU A 145 -4.63 0.99 -0.77
C LEU A 145 -4.71 -0.04 -1.91
N ASP A 146 -5.11 0.38 -3.11
CA ASP A 146 -5.11 -0.51 -4.29
C ASP A 146 -3.69 -1.01 -4.59
N ALA A 147 -2.67 -0.16 -4.47
CA ALA A 147 -1.28 -0.54 -4.69
C ALA A 147 -0.75 -1.54 -3.66
N ILE A 148 -1.11 -1.39 -2.38
CA ILE A 148 -0.77 -2.36 -1.33
C ILE A 148 -1.42 -3.71 -1.64
N ALA A 149 -2.72 -3.72 -1.89
CA ALA A 149 -3.48 -4.92 -2.20
C ALA A 149 -2.93 -5.64 -3.45
N TYR A 150 -2.75 -4.89 -4.53
CA TYR A 150 -2.18 -5.39 -5.79
C TYR A 150 -0.81 -6.03 -5.56
N THR A 151 0.07 -5.35 -4.83
CA THR A 151 1.45 -5.80 -4.63
C THR A 151 1.51 -7.09 -3.82
N LEU A 152 0.71 -7.19 -2.77
CA LEU A 152 0.59 -8.42 -1.98
C LEU A 152 0.03 -9.56 -2.83
N LEU A 153 -1.05 -9.32 -3.58
CA LEU A 153 -1.64 -10.35 -4.45
C LEU A 153 -0.62 -10.84 -5.48
N VAL A 154 0.11 -9.95 -6.16
CA VAL A 154 1.19 -10.32 -7.09
C VAL A 154 2.22 -11.23 -6.42
N ALA A 155 2.53 -10.99 -5.15
CA ALA A 155 3.42 -11.83 -4.34
C ALA A 155 2.78 -13.16 -3.87
N GLY A 156 1.63 -13.56 -4.43
CA GLY A 156 0.99 -14.83 -4.13
C GLY A 156 0.16 -14.83 -2.84
N CYS A 157 -0.03 -13.67 -2.21
CA CYS A 157 -0.91 -13.54 -1.06
C CYS A 157 -2.36 -13.87 -1.38
N SER A 158 -3.06 -14.47 -0.42
CA SER A 158 -4.52 -14.43 -0.33
C SER A 158 -4.94 -13.24 0.52
N LEU A 159 -5.91 -12.45 0.07
CA LEU A 159 -6.47 -11.32 0.83
C LEU A 159 -7.96 -11.60 1.07
N PRO A 160 -8.31 -12.38 2.11
CA PRO A 160 -9.67 -12.88 2.30
C PRO A 160 -10.68 -11.75 2.47
N GLY A 161 -11.85 -11.90 1.81
CA GLY A 161 -12.93 -10.92 1.87
C GLY A 161 -12.67 -9.61 1.13
N LEU A 162 -11.49 -9.44 0.52
CA LEU A 162 -11.17 -8.23 -0.24
C LEU A 162 -11.84 -8.21 -1.61
N GLU A 163 -12.01 -9.38 -2.23
CA GLU A 163 -12.58 -9.55 -3.58
C GLU A 163 -13.96 -8.88 -3.68
N ASP A 164 -14.82 -9.12 -2.69
CA ASP A 164 -16.18 -8.57 -2.60
C ASP A 164 -16.20 -7.05 -2.36
N LYS A 165 -15.10 -6.49 -1.84
CA LYS A 165 -14.97 -5.06 -1.49
C LYS A 165 -14.23 -4.25 -2.57
N THR A 166 -13.60 -4.89 -3.56
CA THR A 166 -12.79 -4.20 -4.58
C THR A 166 -13.55 -3.14 -5.37
N MET A 167 -14.78 -3.43 -5.81
CA MET A 167 -15.61 -2.48 -6.55
C MET A 167 -16.06 -1.30 -5.68
N GLY A 168 -16.50 -1.56 -4.44
CA GLY A 168 -16.91 -0.51 -3.50
C GLY A 168 -15.78 0.42 -3.09
N CYS A 169 -14.54 -0.07 -3.14
CA CYS A 169 -13.34 0.67 -2.75
C CYS A 169 -12.53 1.27 -3.91
N GLY A 170 -13.02 1.15 -5.15
CA GLY A 170 -12.29 1.68 -6.30
C GLY A 170 -10.93 1.01 -6.54
N PHE A 171 -10.72 -0.23 -6.07
CA PHE A 171 -9.46 -0.97 -6.22
C PHE A 171 -9.34 -1.55 -7.64
N GLU A 172 -9.23 -0.66 -8.63
CA GLU A 172 -9.28 -1.02 -10.03
C GLU A 172 -8.18 -2.01 -10.43
N LYS A 173 -6.93 -1.80 -9.97
CA LYS A 173 -5.79 -2.60 -10.45
C LYS A 173 -5.82 -3.97 -9.81
N THR A 174 -6.17 -4.03 -8.53
CA THR A 174 -6.43 -5.25 -7.78
C THR A 174 -7.60 -6.04 -8.35
N GLY A 175 -8.74 -5.41 -8.61
CA GLY A 175 -9.91 -6.06 -9.21
C GLY A 175 -9.61 -6.68 -10.57
N ARG A 176 -8.88 -5.95 -11.44
CA ARG A 176 -8.42 -6.51 -12.73
C ARG A 176 -7.46 -7.69 -12.57
N LEU A 177 -6.60 -7.69 -11.55
CA LEU A 177 -5.70 -8.80 -11.28
C LEU A 177 -6.46 -10.05 -10.83
N LEU A 178 -7.42 -9.88 -9.92
CA LEU A 178 -8.27 -10.95 -9.41
C LEU A 178 -9.13 -11.55 -10.53
N ALA A 179 -9.78 -10.72 -11.35
CA ALA A 179 -10.58 -11.17 -12.49
C ALA A 179 -9.78 -12.02 -13.50
N ARG A 180 -8.49 -11.69 -13.70
CA ARG A 180 -7.58 -12.49 -14.54
C ARG A 180 -7.24 -13.84 -13.90
N ARG A 181 -7.04 -13.89 -12.58
CA ARG A 181 -6.73 -15.14 -11.85
C ARG A 181 -7.91 -16.11 -11.84
N SER A 182 -9.12 -15.59 -11.68
CA SER A 182 -10.35 -16.40 -11.68
C SER A 182 -10.81 -16.83 -13.09
N GLY A 183 -10.02 -16.57 -14.13
CA GLY A 183 -10.34 -16.94 -15.51
C GLY A 183 -11.50 -16.17 -16.14
N SER A 184 -12.00 -15.10 -15.49
CA SER A 184 -13.14 -14.29 -15.98
C SER A 184 -12.76 -13.28 -17.07
N VAL A 185 -11.47 -13.13 -17.39
CA VAL A 185 -11.02 -12.30 -18.53
C VAL A 185 -10.46 -13.20 -19.62
N LYS A 186 -11.29 -13.57 -20.59
CA LYS A 186 -10.86 -14.00 -21.91
C LYS A 186 -10.69 -12.75 -22.80
N GLY A 187 -9.48 -12.53 -23.33
CA GLY A 187 -9.16 -11.55 -24.38
C GLY A 187 -8.57 -10.23 -23.86
N ASN A 188 -7.60 -9.57 -24.49
CA ASN A 188 -6.85 -9.81 -25.73
C ASN A 188 -5.37 -9.42 -25.49
N VAL A 189 -4.50 -10.08 -26.25
CA VAL A 189 -3.10 -9.70 -26.48
C VAL A 189 -3.02 -8.30 -27.06
#